data_AF-W2SRI0-F1
#
_entry.id   AF-W2SRI0-F1
#
_cell.length_a   1.000
_cell.length_b   1.000
_cell.length_c   1.000
_cell.angle_alpha   90.00
_cell.angle_beta   90.00
_cell.angle_gamma   90.00
#
_symmetry.space_group_name_H-M   'P 1'
#
loop_
_entity.id
_entity.type
_entity.pdbx_description
1 polymer ?
#
loop_
_entity_poly.entity_id
_entity_poly.type
_entity_poly.pdbx_seq_one_letter_code
_entity_poly.pdbx_strand_id
1 'polypeptide(L)'
;MNQMWSAAAEQVLFEIGVGVGALFSLAAYSRFRNNVYRDAALLITINALTSTLASMVLFSFLGLLAISSGQEISTLISHDHSYIIFTVIPSMTSLMRWGPLWMSILYGTIVFTAIDAEFLWYRFIVTDYLL
;
A
#
# COMPACT_ATOMS: atom_id res chain seq x y z
N MET A 1 -19.54 1.59 20.21
CA MET A 1 -18.70 0.45 19.82
C MET A 1 -17.50 1.02 19.04
N ASN A 2 -16.42 1.30 19.76
CA ASN A 2 -15.00 1.43 19.38
C ASN A 2 -14.61 2.12 18.05
N GLN A 3 -14.28 3.42 18.11
CA GLN A 3 -13.68 4.22 17.02
C GLN A 3 -12.53 3.52 16.27
N MET A 4 -11.71 2.75 16.99
CA MET A 4 -10.59 1.97 16.42
C MET A 4 -11.06 0.92 15.40
N TRP A 5 -12.19 0.24 15.66
CA TRP A 5 -12.72 -0.77 14.74
C TRP A 5 -13.37 -0.12 13.51
N SER A 6 -13.96 1.07 13.68
CA SER A 6 -14.47 1.86 12.55
C SER A 6 -13.33 2.31 11.64
N ALA A 7 -12.25 2.85 12.21
CA ALA A 7 -11.09 3.29 11.45
C ALA A 7 -10.39 2.12 10.74
N ALA A 8 -10.27 0.97 11.40
CA ALA A 8 -9.71 -0.23 10.78
C ALA A 8 -10.55 -0.73 9.61
N ALA A 9 -11.88 -0.72 9.74
CA ALA A 9 -12.78 -1.09 8.64
C ALA A 9 -12.67 -0.11 7.47
N GLU A 10 -12.63 1.19 7.74
CA GLU A 10 -12.44 2.23 6.72
C GLU A 10 -11.11 2.06 5.97
N GLN A 11 -10.01 1.81 6.69
CA GLN A 11 -8.70 1.55 6.10
C GLN A 11 -8.75 0.38 5.12
N VAL A 12 -9.32 -0.76 5.53
CA VAL A 12 -9.41 -1.95 4.67
C VAL A 12 -10.33 -1.73 3.47
N LEU A 13 -11.45 -1.01 3.64
CA LEU A 13 -12.36 -0.68 2.55
C LEU A 13 -11.72 0.26 1.52
N PHE A 14 -10.95 1.25 2.00
CA PHE A 14 -10.20 2.18 1.14
C PHE A 14 -9.07 1.45 0.40
N GLU A 15 -8.34 0.58 1.09
CA GLU A 15 -7.24 -0.20 0.52
C GLU A 15 -7.69 -1.13 -0.61
N ILE A 16 -8.83 -1.80 -0.44
CA ILE A 16 -9.40 -2.68 -1.48
C ILE A 16 -10.13 -1.88 -2.57
N GLY A 17 -10.49 -0.61 -2.31
CA GLY A 17 -11.29 0.21 -3.24
C GLY A 17 -12.74 -0.26 -3.36
N VAL A 18 -13.32 -0.80 -2.29
CA VAL A 18 -14.71 -1.26 -2.29
C VAL A 18 -15.64 -0.06 -2.47
N GLY A 19 -16.52 -0.11 -3.48
CA GLY A 19 -17.50 0.95 -3.77
C GLY A 19 -17.04 1.97 -4.83
N VAL A 20 -15.82 1.86 -5.33
CA VAL A 20 -15.21 2.81 -6.27
C VAL A 20 -15.46 2.45 -7.76
N GLY A 21 -16.10 1.32 -8.05
CA GLY A 21 -16.46 0.94 -9.43
C GLY A 21 -15.37 0.17 -10.19
N ALA A 22 -14.09 0.39 -9.89
CA ALA A 22 -12.97 -0.26 -10.59
C ALA A 22 -12.97 -1.80 -10.46
N LEU A 23 -13.24 -2.33 -9.27
CA LEU A 23 -13.39 -3.78 -9.07
C LEU A 23 -14.62 -4.35 -9.80
N PHE A 24 -15.70 -3.57 -9.91
CA PHE A 24 -16.89 -3.97 -10.64
C PHE A 24 -16.65 -4.01 -12.14
N SER A 25 -15.90 -3.03 -12.69
CA SER A 25 -15.46 -3.03 -14.08
C SER A 25 -14.60 -4.25 -14.39
N LEU A 26 -13.62 -4.58 -13.53
CA LEU A 26 -12.83 -5.81 -13.67
C LEU A 26 -13.70 -7.09 -13.65
N ALA A 27 -14.67 -7.16 -12.72
CA ALA A 27 -15.57 -8.29 -12.63
C ALA A 27 -16.47 -8.43 -13.86
N ALA A 28 -16.87 -7.32 -14.50
CA ALA A 28 -17.68 -7.31 -15.71
C ALA A 28 -16.98 -7.95 -16.92
N TYR A 29 -15.64 -7.91 -16.98
CA TYR A 29 -14.84 -8.61 -18.00
C TYR A 29 -14.49 -10.07 -17.62
N SER A 30 -14.91 -10.55 -16.45
CA SER A 30 -14.66 -11.93 -16.03
C SER A 30 -15.57 -12.93 -16.76
N ARG A 31 -15.15 -14.20 -16.82
CA ARG A 31 -15.97 -15.25 -17.43
C ARG A 31 -17.25 -15.43 -16.62
N PHE A 32 -18.39 -15.58 -17.30
CA PHE A 32 -19.72 -15.74 -16.66
C PHE A 32 -19.80 -16.89 -15.63
N ARG A 33 -18.99 -17.94 -15.80
CA ARG A 33 -18.88 -19.08 -14.86
C ARG A 33 -17.63 -19.06 -13.99
N ASN A 34 -17.04 -17.89 -13.73
CA ASN A 34 -15.88 -17.76 -12.84
C ASN A 34 -16.30 -17.79 -11.36
N ASN A 35 -15.48 -18.40 -10.50
CA ASN A 35 -15.75 -18.47 -9.07
C ASN A 35 -15.27 -17.19 -8.37
N VAL A 36 -16.13 -16.17 -8.36
CA VAL A 36 -15.84 -14.86 -7.75
C VAL A 36 -15.51 -14.95 -6.25
N TYR A 37 -16.09 -15.90 -5.52
CA TYR A 37 -15.82 -16.07 -4.09
C TYR A 37 -14.37 -16.47 -3.82
N ARG A 38 -13.81 -17.35 -4.67
CA ARG A 38 -12.41 -17.76 -4.56
C ARG A 38 -11.47 -16.61 -4.87
N ASP A 39 -11.76 -15.85 -5.91
CA ASP A 39 -10.92 -14.73 -6.33
C ASP A 39 -10.94 -13.60 -5.29
N ALA A 40 -12.11 -13.29 -4.74
CA ALA A 40 -12.25 -12.31 -3.66
C ALA A 40 -11.49 -12.75 -2.39
N ALA A 41 -11.60 -14.02 -1.99
CA ALA A 41 -10.86 -14.54 -0.83
C ALA A 41 -9.34 -14.47 -1.04
N LEU A 42 -8.85 -14.82 -2.24
CA LEU A 42 -7.44 -14.71 -2.60
C LEU A 42 -6.97 -13.26 -2.59
N LEU A 43 -7.75 -12.34 -3.18
CA LEU A 43 -7.44 -10.92 -3.24
C LEU A 43 -7.25 -10.35 -1.83
N ILE A 44 -8.23 -10.57 -0.93
CA ILE A 44 -8.16 -10.07 0.44
C ILE A 44 -6.95 -10.67 1.20
N THR A 45 -6.69 -11.96 1.01
CA THR A 45 -5.57 -12.64 1.68
C THR A 45 -4.23 -12.11 1.21
N ILE A 46 -4.04 -11.96 -0.10
CA ILE A 46 -2.80 -11.44 -0.70
C ILE A 46 -2.60 -9.98 -0.30
N ASN A 47 -3.67 -9.17 -0.33
CA ASN A 47 -3.64 -7.79 0.11
C ASN A 47 -3.17 -7.67 1.57
N ALA A 48 -3.80 -8.41 2.49
CA ALA A 48 -3.43 -8.40 3.91
C ALA A 48 -1.97 -8.85 4.14
N LEU A 49 -1.51 -9.89 3.45
CA LEU A 49 -0.13 -10.35 3.54
C LEU A 49 0.85 -9.30 3.03
N THR A 50 0.57 -8.69 1.89
CA THR A 50 1.42 -7.68 1.26
C THR A 50 1.55 -6.45 2.16
N SER A 51 0.45 -5.96 2.70
CA SER A 51 0.43 -4.80 3.60
C SER A 51 1.10 -5.08 4.94
N THR A 52 0.98 -6.31 5.46
CA THR A 52 1.71 -6.74 6.66
C THR A 52 3.22 -6.77 6.40
N LEU A 53 3.66 -7.33 5.27
CA LEU A 53 5.08 -7.36 4.89
C LEU A 53 5.65 -5.96 4.65
N ALA A 54 4.90 -5.09 3.95
CA ALA A 54 5.29 -3.70 3.73
C ALA A 54 5.45 -2.94 5.06
N SER A 55 4.54 -3.15 6.01
CA SER A 55 4.61 -2.57 7.35
C SER A 55 5.84 -3.05 8.12
N MET A 56 6.16 -4.34 8.06
CA MET A 56 7.37 -4.89 8.71
C MET A 56 8.65 -4.22 8.16
N VAL A 57 8.73 -4.00 6.85
CA VAL A 57 9.87 -3.32 6.22
C VAL A 57 9.95 -1.86 6.67
N LEU A 58 8.83 -1.13 6.66
CA LEU A 58 8.75 0.26 7.13
C LEU A 58 9.15 0.41 8.60
N PHE A 59 8.63 -0.45 9.49
CA PHE A 59 8.99 -0.43 10.90
C PHE A 59 10.45 -0.82 11.14
N SER A 60 11.04 -1.68 10.31
CA SER A 60 12.47 -2.00 10.37
C SER A 60 13.34 -0.77 10.05
N PHE A 61 12.95 0.04 9.06
CA PHE A 61 13.64 1.30 8.76
C PHE A 61 13.46 2.33 9.89
N LEU A 62 12.26 2.46 10.44
CA LEU A 62 12.00 3.36 11.58
C LEU A 62 12.81 2.95 12.82
N GLY A 63 12.92 1.66 13.11
CA GLY A 63 13.73 1.13 14.20
C GLY A 63 15.22 1.41 14.02
N LEU A 64 15.74 1.24 12.80
CA LEU A 64 17.13 1.61 12.47
C LEU A 64 17.37 3.11 12.68
N LEU A 65 16.42 3.95 12.27
CA LEU A 65 16.49 5.39 12.47
C LEU A 65 16.58 5.75 13.95
N ALA A 66 15.65 5.26 14.76
CA ALA A 66 15.62 5.54 16.19
C ALA A 66 16.96 5.22 16.88
N ILE A 67 17.60 4.10 16.50
CA ILE A 67 18.92 3.71 17.03
C ILE A 67 20.01 4.68 16.56
N SER A 68 20.01 5.05 15.28
CA SER A 68 21.06 5.91 14.69
C SER A 68 20.95 7.40 15.10
N SER A 69 19.73 7.91 15.30
CA SER A 69 19.47 9.31 15.67
C SER A 69 19.37 9.52 17.18
N GLY A 70 19.30 8.45 17.97
CA GLY A 70 19.09 8.51 19.42
C GLY A 70 17.72 9.07 19.82
N GLN A 71 16.76 9.10 18.89
CA GLN A 71 15.39 9.58 19.12
C GLN A 71 14.44 8.42 19.41
N GLU A 72 13.40 8.67 20.21
CA GLU A 72 12.37 7.67 20.45
C GLU A 72 11.50 7.46 19.21
N ILE A 73 11.10 6.20 18.98
CA ILE A 73 10.20 5.82 17.86
C ILE A 73 8.89 6.62 17.91
N SER A 74 8.38 6.92 19.12
CA SER A 74 7.17 7.73 19.35
C SER A 74 7.25 9.12 18.71
N THR A 75 8.43 9.75 18.75
CA THR A 75 8.67 11.08 18.16
C THR A 75 8.81 11.06 16.65
N LEU A 76 9.19 9.91 16.08
CA LEU A 76 9.32 9.73 14.63
C LEU A 76 7.98 9.42 13.97
N ILE A 77 7.12 8.65 14.65
CA ILE A 77 5.79 8.27 14.15
C ILE A 77 4.79 9.43 14.28
N SER A 78 5.04 10.40 15.17
CA SER A 78 4.18 11.58 15.30
C SER A 78 4.30 12.56 14.13
N HIS A 79 5.32 12.40 13.28
CA HIS A 79 5.45 13.16 12.04
C HIS A 79 4.52 12.63 10.96
N ASP A 80 4.22 13.49 9.99
CA ASP A 80 3.32 13.17 8.88
C ASP A 80 3.83 11.97 8.05
N HIS A 81 2.94 11.19 7.46
CA HIS A 81 3.31 9.98 6.71
C HIS A 81 4.28 10.30 5.56
N SER A 82 4.12 11.47 4.93
CA SER A 82 5.00 11.98 3.88
C SER A 82 6.44 12.23 4.37
N TYR A 83 6.61 12.67 5.62
CA TYR A 83 7.93 12.87 6.21
C TYR A 83 8.70 11.55 6.31
N ILE A 84 8.00 10.46 6.67
CA ILE A 84 8.61 9.13 6.76
C ILE A 84 9.11 8.70 5.38
N ILE A 85 8.29 8.85 4.35
CA ILE A 85 8.64 8.37 3.00
C ILE A 85 9.75 9.21 2.35
N PHE A 86 9.70 10.54 2.47
CA PHE A 86 10.59 11.43 1.72
C PHE A 86 11.80 11.93 2.49
N THR A 87 11.87 11.71 3.80
CA THR A 87 13.00 12.14 4.63
C THR A 87 13.61 10.97 5.36
N VAL A 88 12.81 10.18 6.07
CA VAL A 88 13.32 9.07 6.90
C VAL A 88 13.90 7.94 6.04
N ILE A 89 13.14 7.42 5.07
CA ILE A 89 13.58 6.29 4.23
C ILE A 89 14.87 6.60 3.46
N PRO A 90 15.03 7.74 2.75
CA PRO A 90 16.29 8.09 2.10
C PRO A 90 17.47 8.18 3.08
N SER A 91 17.28 8.87 4.21
CA SER A 91 18.33 9.05 5.21
C SER A 91 18.80 7.71 5.78
N MET A 92 17.89 6.76 6.01
CA MET A 92 18.24 5.43 6.53
C MET A 92 18.93 4.54 5.53
N THR A 93 18.50 4.63 4.27
CA THR A 93 19.09 3.81 3.22
C THR A 93 20.55 4.19 2.96
N SER A 94 20.95 5.43 3.27
CA SER A 94 22.36 5.87 3.23
C SER A 94 23.27 5.16 4.25
N LEU A 95 22.69 4.65 5.34
CA LEU A 95 23.42 3.90 6.39
C LEU A 95 23.59 2.41 6.02
N MET A 96 22.88 1.94 4.99
CA MET A 96 22.88 0.53 4.59
C MET A 96 23.98 0.24 3.55
N ARG A 97 24.58 -0.95 3.64
CA ARG A 97 25.49 -1.43 2.60
C ARG A 97 24.70 -1.59 1.29
N TRP A 98 25.21 -1.00 0.20
CA TRP A 98 24.51 -0.88 -1.09
C TRP A 98 23.26 0.03 -1.07
N GLY A 99 23.24 1.06 -0.23
CA GLY A 99 22.13 2.01 -0.11
C GLY A 99 21.46 2.43 -1.43
N PRO A 100 22.20 2.85 -2.47
CA PRO A 100 21.60 3.24 -3.75
C PRO A 100 20.73 2.15 -4.39
N LEU A 101 21.11 0.87 -4.30
CA LEU A 101 20.31 -0.23 -4.85
C LEU A 101 18.98 -0.39 -4.11
N TRP A 102 19.01 -0.40 -2.78
CA TRP A 102 17.81 -0.54 -1.95
C TRP A 102 16.84 0.62 -2.17
N MET A 103 17.38 1.84 -2.32
CA MET A 103 16.62 3.03 -2.63
C MET A 103 15.93 2.91 -4.00
N SER A 104 16.68 2.51 -5.03
CA SER A 104 16.11 2.30 -6.36
C SER A 104 14.99 1.26 -6.37
N ILE A 105 15.14 0.16 -5.62
CA ILE A 105 14.12 -0.87 -5.49
C ILE A 105 12.87 -0.29 -4.83
N LEU A 106 13.01 0.39 -3.69
CA LEU A 106 11.87 0.91 -2.93
C LEU A 106 11.06 1.95 -3.71
N TYR A 107 11.73 2.94 -4.31
CA TYR A 107 11.05 3.94 -5.13
C TYR A 107 10.51 3.33 -6.43
N GLY A 108 11.22 2.36 -7.01
CA GLY A 108 10.71 1.58 -8.13
C GLY A 108 9.39 0.90 -7.79
N THR A 109 9.31 0.22 -6.64
CA THR A 109 8.07 -0.40 -6.16
C THR A 109 6.95 0.63 -5.99
N ILE A 110 7.21 1.77 -5.33
CA ILE A 110 6.21 2.84 -5.15
C ILE A 110 5.67 3.33 -6.50
N VAL A 111 6.56 3.59 -7.47
CA VAL A 111 6.18 4.05 -8.81
C VAL A 111 5.38 2.98 -9.56
N PHE A 112 5.82 1.72 -9.53
CA PHE A 112 5.09 0.64 -10.19
C PHE A 112 3.70 0.42 -9.58
N THR A 113 3.57 0.48 -8.26
CA THR A 113 2.26 0.37 -7.59
C THR A 113 1.35 1.56 -7.90
N ALA A 114 1.90 2.77 -8.01
CA ALA A 114 1.12 3.95 -8.37
C ALA A 114 0.62 3.84 -9.82
N ILE A 115 1.49 3.44 -10.75
CA ILE A 115 1.12 3.25 -12.16
C ILE A 115 0.02 2.18 -12.29
N ASP A 116 0.15 1.04 -11.61
CA ASP A 116 -0.86 -0.03 -11.64
C ASP A 116 -2.23 0.45 -11.12
N ALA A 117 -2.24 1.23 -10.03
CA ALA A 117 -3.45 1.83 -9.50
C ALA A 117 -4.13 2.80 -10.51
N GLU A 118 -3.36 3.63 -11.20
CA GLU A 118 -3.89 4.56 -12.22
C GLU A 118 -4.47 3.82 -13.44
N PHE A 119 -3.89 2.69 -13.84
CA PHE A 119 -4.44 1.87 -14.92
C PHE A 119 -5.82 1.31 -14.59
N LEU A 120 -6.06 0.93 -13.32
CA LEU A 120 -7.38 0.49 -12.86
C LEU A 120 -8.41 1.61 -12.96
N TRP A 121 -8.05 2.82 -12.55
CA TRP A 121 -8.89 4.00 -12.67
C TRP A 121 -9.22 4.36 -14.10
N TYR A 122 -8.21 4.35 -14.97
CA TYR A 122 -8.40 4.58 -16.40
C TYR A 122 -9.38 3.55 -17.00
N ARG A 123 -9.23 2.26 -16.66
CA ARG A 123 -10.14 1.20 -17.12
C ARG A 123 -11.56 1.42 -16.64
N PHE A 124 -11.74 1.79 -15.37
CA PHE A 124 -13.06 2.10 -14.82
C PHE A 124 -13.75 3.21 -15.62
N ILE A 125 -13.06 4.32 -15.83
CA ILE A 125 -13.58 5.48 -16.57
C ILE A 125 -13.97 5.09 -18.01
N VAL A 126 -13.11 4.35 -18.70
CA VAL A 126 -13.40 3.91 -20.09
C VAL A 126 -14.60 2.97 -20.15
N THR A 127 -14.75 2.04 -19.19
CA THR A 127 -15.90 1.14 -19.14
C THR A 127 -17.21 1.89 -18.87
N ASP A 128 -17.19 2.91 -18.01
CA ASP A 128 -18.36 3.74 -17.70
C ASP A 128 -18.86 4.54 -18.92
N TYR A 129 -17.94 5.05 -19.76
CA TYR A 129 -18.32 5.74 -21.00
C TYR A 129 -18.83 4.83 -22.14
N LEU A 130 -18.56 3.54 -22.08
CA LEU A 130 -18.91 2.57 -23.13
C LEU A 130 -20.24 1.84 -22.87
N LEU A 131 -20.81 1.99 -21.66
CA LEU A 131 -22.10 1.42 -21.23
C LEU A 131 -23.17 2.52 -21.18
#